data_AF-A0A2H9PE61-F1
#
_entry.id   AF-A0A2H9PE61-F1
#
_cell.length_a   1.000
_cell.length_b   1.000
_cell.length_c   1.000
_cell.angle_alpha   90.00
_cell.angle_beta   90.00
_cell.angle_gamma   90.00
#
_symmetry.space_group_name_H-M   'P 1'
#
loop_
_entity.id
_entity.type
_entity.pdbx_description
1 polymer ?
#
loop_
_entity_poly.entity_id
_entity_poly.type
_entity_poly.pdbx_seq_one_letter_code
_entity_poly.pdbx_strand_id
1 'polypeptide(L)'
;MKICLTIAGSDSISGAGIQQDLKVFNALGIYGTCVITAVTAQNTSKIYGIKFLDAKFIEQQIDAAMELKPDEVKIGLLGNAEICKVVYKKMKEYGCSTVLDTVLISTTGFKFYDDDFIASLMNIAKISKIITPNLKEAEILSGTEIKNIDDKKKAAEIMGNCVIKDEGEDLIFYNNKFEILKSDKILIKTHGSGCTFSSAIACHLAQGYEIFEAIKKANAFTYESIKHSIKNQNLNMAILNPFFETERCVVKENIIQALKILNECPDECNLKSLCPEVGINIAQITNFSGDISDIAEFSGRIFYDEPDKKLKAIGDVRFGLNKHLARALFAYIKCSENHYGAAINVKFSRKNLEKFKNMDFEISDFDRNDEPKENKLREGKTMEFGIENALIKNPKAELIYDRGGFGKEAMIRVFGRDAIGVAKKILNIFNGAHPFKLG
;
A
#
# COMPACT_ATOMS: atom_id res chain seq x y z
N MET A 1 -19.11 9.61 12.62
CA MET A 1 -17.78 9.30 12.05
C MET A 1 -16.76 9.63 13.13
N LYS A 2 -15.74 8.79 13.33
CA LYS A 2 -14.69 9.05 14.32
C LYS A 2 -13.68 10.06 13.78
N ILE A 3 -13.11 10.88 14.66
CA ILE A 3 -12.23 11.99 14.30
C ILE A 3 -10.91 11.83 15.04
N CYS A 4 -9.80 11.91 14.32
CA CYS A 4 -8.47 12.00 14.91
C CYS A 4 -7.80 13.33 14.55
N LEU A 5 -7.03 13.87 15.49
CA LEU A 5 -6.17 15.03 15.26
C LEU A 5 -4.71 14.61 15.27
N THR A 6 -3.92 15.01 14.27
CA THR A 6 -2.45 14.94 14.35
C THR A 6 -1.85 16.29 14.68
N ILE A 7 -0.88 16.33 15.60
CA ILE A 7 -0.04 17.51 15.89
C ILE A 7 1.40 17.12 15.55
N ALA A 8 1.88 17.50 14.37
CA ALA A 8 3.19 17.06 13.88
C ALA A 8 3.77 18.00 12.80
N GLY A 9 5.00 17.69 12.37
CA GLY A 9 5.65 18.37 11.25
C GLY A 9 5.13 17.91 9.88
N SER A 10 5.22 18.79 8.89
CA SER A 10 4.92 18.54 7.48
C SER A 10 6.13 18.01 6.73
N ASP A 11 5.99 16.83 6.11
CA ASP A 11 7.00 16.18 5.27
C ASP A 11 6.75 16.49 3.77
N SER A 12 7.73 17.11 3.11
CA SER A 12 7.70 17.46 1.68
C SER A 12 7.36 16.29 0.74
N ILE A 13 7.77 15.05 1.05
CA ILE A 13 7.50 13.88 0.19
C ILE A 13 6.31 13.05 0.66
N SER A 14 5.58 13.54 1.69
CA SER A 14 4.36 12.90 2.18
C SER A 14 4.56 11.45 2.67
N GLY A 15 5.77 11.09 3.10
CA GLY A 15 6.09 9.73 3.58
C GLY A 15 6.11 9.59 5.10
N ALA A 16 6.20 10.69 5.85
CA ALA A 16 6.06 10.78 7.30
C ALA A 16 5.22 12.02 7.68
N GLY A 17 5.27 12.40 8.96
CA GLY A 17 4.64 13.63 9.45
C GLY A 17 3.11 13.65 9.30
N ILE A 18 2.53 14.85 9.29
CA ILE A 18 1.07 15.03 9.19
C ILE A 18 0.48 14.36 7.95
N GLN A 19 1.22 14.33 6.84
CA GLN A 19 0.73 13.72 5.61
C GLN A 19 0.55 12.22 5.77
N GLN A 20 1.53 11.54 6.38
CA GLN A 20 1.41 10.10 6.62
C GLN A 20 0.32 9.83 7.66
N ASP A 21 0.23 10.64 8.70
CA ASP A 21 -0.81 10.51 9.73
C ASP A 21 -2.22 10.63 9.10
N LEU A 22 -2.47 11.66 8.29
CA LEU A 22 -3.75 11.84 7.59
C LEU A 22 -4.06 10.72 6.59
N LYS A 23 -3.04 10.19 5.89
CA LYS A 23 -3.25 9.02 5.01
C LYS A 23 -3.68 7.79 5.80
N VAL A 24 -3.03 7.54 6.95
CA VAL A 24 -3.39 6.42 7.84
C VAL A 24 -4.78 6.59 8.42
N PHE A 25 -5.13 7.80 8.88
CA PHE A 25 -6.46 8.12 9.39
C PHE A 25 -7.53 7.78 8.34
N ASN A 26 -7.36 8.29 7.11
CA ASN A 26 -8.31 8.02 6.03
C ASN A 26 -8.35 6.53 5.63
N ALA A 27 -7.21 5.86 5.54
CA ALA A 27 -7.14 4.44 5.21
C ALA A 27 -7.87 3.56 6.23
N LEU A 28 -7.89 3.96 7.51
CA LEU A 28 -8.59 3.28 8.60
C LEU A 28 -10.02 3.83 8.83
N GLY A 29 -10.55 4.65 7.92
CA GLY A 29 -11.92 5.15 7.97
C GLY A 29 -12.17 6.23 9.04
N ILE A 30 -11.13 6.97 9.43
CA ILE A 30 -11.17 8.05 10.41
C ILE A 30 -11.04 9.40 9.71
N TYR A 31 -11.88 10.36 10.11
CA TYR A 31 -11.74 11.73 9.63
C TYR A 31 -10.51 12.38 10.28
N GLY A 32 -9.53 12.74 9.47
CA GLY A 32 -8.27 13.32 9.93
C GLY A 32 -8.27 14.84 9.94
N THR A 33 -7.82 15.43 11.04
CA THR A 33 -7.52 16.86 11.18
C THR A 33 -6.06 17.04 11.56
N CYS A 34 -5.50 18.24 11.38
CA CYS A 34 -4.08 18.47 11.67
C CYS A 34 -3.76 19.84 12.26
N VAL A 35 -2.70 19.88 13.06
CA VAL A 35 -1.97 21.07 13.49
C VAL A 35 -0.52 20.90 13.05
N ILE A 36 0.02 21.91 12.37
CA ILE A 36 1.37 21.87 11.83
C ILE A 36 2.34 22.52 12.81
N THR A 37 3.36 21.77 13.25
CA THR A 37 4.40 22.26 14.18
C THR A 37 5.67 22.71 13.46
N ALA A 38 5.96 22.11 12.31
CA ALA A 38 7.13 22.41 11.51
C ALA A 38 6.86 22.11 10.03
N VAL A 39 7.64 22.70 9.14
CA VAL A 39 7.72 22.30 7.72
C VAL A 39 9.15 21.90 7.41
N THR A 40 9.33 20.73 6.78
CA THR A 40 10.64 20.25 6.37
C THR A 40 10.76 20.28 4.85
N ALA A 41 11.93 20.73 4.37
CA ALA A 41 12.40 20.45 3.02
C ALA A 41 13.22 19.17 3.08
N GLN A 42 12.63 18.03 2.73
CA GLN A 42 13.26 16.72 2.89
C GLN A 42 12.89 15.75 1.76
N ASN A 43 13.69 14.70 1.61
CA ASN A 43 13.38 13.53 0.79
C ASN A 43 13.84 12.26 1.51
N THR A 44 13.77 11.10 0.85
CA THR A 44 14.15 9.80 1.44
C THR A 44 15.63 9.68 1.82
N SER A 45 16.47 10.67 1.46
CA SER A 45 17.91 10.63 1.65
C SER A 45 18.38 11.56 2.77
N LYS A 46 17.80 12.76 2.88
CA LYS A 46 18.19 13.77 3.87
C LYS A 46 17.12 14.84 4.09
N ILE A 47 17.27 15.55 5.20
CA ILE A 47 16.60 16.82 5.48
C ILE A 47 17.53 17.97 5.05
N TYR A 48 17.05 18.85 4.17
CA TYR A 48 17.77 20.02 3.68
C TYR A 48 17.54 21.25 4.58
N GLY A 49 16.36 21.31 5.20
CA GLY A 49 16.00 22.38 6.12
C GLY A 49 14.71 22.08 6.86
N ILE A 50 14.57 22.70 8.03
CA ILE A 50 13.39 22.63 8.86
C ILE A 50 13.06 24.03 9.37
N LYS A 51 11.78 24.38 9.38
CA LYS A 51 11.28 25.59 10.03
C LYS A 51 10.17 25.22 10.99
N PHE A 52 10.36 25.56 12.26
CA PHE A 52 9.31 25.46 13.28
C PHE A 52 8.35 26.63 13.16
N LEU A 53 7.07 26.36 13.37
CA LEU A 53 6.05 27.40 13.46
C LEU A 53 6.09 28.02 14.86
N ASP A 54 5.59 29.25 14.95
CA ASP A 54 5.46 29.96 16.20
C ASP A 54 4.50 29.22 17.16
N ALA A 55 4.90 29.13 18.44
CA ALA A 55 4.14 28.38 19.45
C ALA A 55 2.74 28.95 19.71
N LYS A 56 2.57 30.27 19.62
CA LYS A 56 1.25 30.92 19.75
C LYS A 56 0.37 30.64 18.55
N PHE A 57 0.94 30.58 17.35
CA PHE A 57 0.19 30.15 16.17
C PHE A 57 -0.19 28.66 16.22
N ILE A 58 0.65 27.79 16.78
CA ILE A 58 0.30 26.40 17.06
C ILE A 58 -0.85 26.31 18.08
N GLU A 59 -0.84 27.13 19.13
CA GLU A 59 -1.96 27.22 20.09
C GLU A 59 -3.28 27.55 19.39
N GLN A 60 -3.27 28.56 18.50
CA GLN A 60 -4.44 28.96 17.70
C GLN A 60 -4.94 27.84 16.77
N GLN A 61 -4.02 27.08 16.14
CA GLN A 61 -4.39 25.92 15.32
C GLN A 61 -5.04 24.82 16.17
N ILE A 62 -4.52 24.55 17.38
CA ILE A 62 -5.12 23.58 18.31
C ILE A 62 -6.54 24.05 18.68
N ASP A 63 -6.71 25.30 19.08
CA ASP A 63 -8.01 25.87 19.45
C ASP A 63 -9.05 25.73 18.33
N ALA A 64 -8.64 26.02 17.09
CA ALA A 64 -9.50 25.87 15.92
C ALA A 64 -9.86 24.40 15.67
N ALA A 65 -8.88 23.48 15.72
CA ALA A 65 -9.12 22.06 15.47
C ALA A 65 -10.03 21.40 16.53
N MET A 66 -10.02 21.92 17.76
CA MET A 66 -10.84 21.40 18.86
C MET A 66 -12.34 21.65 18.67
N GLU A 67 -12.76 22.50 17.73
CA GLU A 67 -14.17 22.62 17.29
C GLU A 67 -14.76 21.24 16.93
N LEU A 68 -13.96 20.40 16.28
CA LEU A 68 -14.36 19.08 15.81
C LEU A 68 -14.35 18.01 16.92
N LYS A 69 -13.88 18.32 18.13
CA LYS A 69 -13.83 17.42 19.29
C LYS A 69 -13.24 16.05 18.94
N PRO A 70 -11.95 15.98 18.59
CA PRO A 70 -11.32 14.71 18.18
C PRO A 70 -11.46 13.63 19.26
N ASP A 71 -11.75 12.40 18.83
CA ASP A 71 -11.82 11.22 19.70
C ASP A 71 -10.44 10.82 20.23
N GLU A 72 -9.39 10.99 19.41
CA GLU A 72 -7.99 10.76 19.80
C GLU A 72 -7.06 11.78 19.14
N VAL A 73 -5.98 12.13 19.84
CA VAL A 73 -4.93 13.02 19.32
C VAL A 73 -3.61 12.26 19.19
N LYS A 74 -3.05 12.21 17.98
CA LYS A 74 -1.69 11.74 17.74
C LYS A 74 -0.73 12.92 17.78
N ILE A 75 0.31 12.83 18.59
CA ILE A 75 1.37 13.84 18.67
C ILE A 75 2.62 13.24 18.03
N GLY A 76 3.24 13.99 17.12
CA GLY A 76 4.50 13.62 16.48
C GLY A 76 5.60 14.64 16.74
N LEU A 77 6.36 15.01 15.70
CA LEU A 77 7.46 15.96 15.81
C LEU A 77 6.98 17.32 16.38
N LEU A 78 7.48 17.70 17.55
CA LEU A 78 7.25 19.02 18.17
C LEU A 78 8.48 19.94 18.03
N GLY A 79 9.67 19.38 18.30
CA GLY A 79 11.00 19.92 17.99
C GLY A 79 11.54 21.09 18.82
N ASN A 80 10.79 21.66 19.77
CA ASN A 80 11.36 22.49 20.83
C ASN A 80 10.47 22.54 22.09
N ALA A 81 11.05 23.00 23.20
CA ALA A 81 10.40 23.02 24.51
C ALA A 81 9.17 23.96 24.59
N GLU A 82 9.16 25.06 23.83
CA GLU A 82 8.04 26.02 23.82
C GLU A 82 6.79 25.39 23.21
N ILE A 83 6.95 24.70 22.07
CA ILE A 83 5.88 23.94 21.43
C ILE A 83 5.38 22.83 22.36
N CYS A 84 6.28 22.09 23.02
CA CYS A 84 5.88 21.08 24.01
C CYS A 84 5.02 21.66 25.14
N LYS A 85 5.38 22.85 25.66
CA LYS A 85 4.61 23.51 26.74
C LYS A 85 3.20 23.88 26.28
N VAL A 86 3.06 24.43 25.06
CA VAL A 86 1.76 24.74 24.47
C VAL A 86 0.93 23.47 24.29
N VAL A 87 1.49 22.44 23.65
CA VAL A 87 0.78 21.17 23.43
C VAL A 87 0.35 20.55 24.75
N TYR A 88 1.24 20.45 25.74
CA TYR A 88 0.92 19.95 27.09
C TYR A 88 -0.23 20.71 27.73
N LYS A 89 -0.18 22.06 27.72
CA LYS A 89 -1.23 22.92 28.27
C LYS A 89 -2.58 22.62 27.62
N LYS A 90 -2.63 22.59 26.27
CA LYS A 90 -3.88 22.42 25.53
C LYS A 90 -4.44 21.00 25.63
N MET A 91 -3.60 19.96 25.63
CA MET A 91 -4.07 18.59 25.84
C MET A 91 -4.71 18.41 27.22
N LYS A 92 -4.19 19.08 28.26
CA LYS A 92 -4.83 19.12 29.59
C LYS A 92 -6.12 19.93 29.60
N GLU A 93 -6.11 21.11 29.00
CA GLU A 93 -7.27 22.02 28.95
C GLU A 93 -8.49 21.35 28.32
N TYR A 94 -8.28 20.62 27.21
CA TYR A 94 -9.35 19.92 26.50
C TYR A 94 -9.59 18.48 26.97
N GLY A 95 -8.76 17.95 27.87
CA GLY A 95 -8.88 16.58 28.37
C GLY A 95 -8.71 15.51 27.28
N CYS A 96 -7.81 15.76 26.32
CA CYS A 96 -7.60 14.88 25.18
C CYS A 96 -6.94 13.56 25.60
N SER A 97 -7.41 12.45 25.02
CA SER A 97 -6.64 11.22 24.99
C SER A 97 -5.58 11.33 23.89
N THR A 98 -4.33 10.92 24.20
CA THR A 98 -3.20 11.16 23.30
C THR A 98 -2.33 9.91 23.10
N VAL A 99 -1.89 9.72 21.85
CA VAL A 99 -0.83 8.81 21.44
C VAL A 99 0.39 9.64 21.08
N LEU A 100 1.49 9.51 21.82
CA LEU A 100 2.71 10.29 21.58
C LEU A 100 3.77 9.46 20.85
N ASP A 101 4.05 9.83 19.61
CA ASP A 101 5.25 9.42 18.89
C ASP A 101 6.41 10.34 19.29
N THR A 102 7.42 9.79 19.97
CA THR A 102 8.41 10.60 20.71
C THR A 102 9.39 11.36 19.81
N VAL A 103 9.57 10.93 18.56
CA VAL A 103 10.37 11.54 17.49
C VAL A 103 11.50 12.45 17.99
N LEU A 104 12.61 11.85 18.42
CA LEU A 104 13.80 12.61 18.84
C LEU A 104 14.81 12.80 17.70
N ILE A 105 14.85 11.83 16.78
CA ILE A 105 15.82 11.78 15.69
C ILE A 105 15.07 11.36 14.42
N SER A 106 15.27 12.10 13.32
CA SER A 106 14.70 11.71 12.03
C SER A 106 15.27 10.37 11.54
N THR A 107 14.55 9.73 10.63
CA THR A 107 15.04 8.54 9.92
C THR A 107 16.36 8.79 9.18
N THR A 108 16.64 10.05 8.81
CA THR A 108 17.89 10.48 8.17
C THR A 108 18.99 10.93 9.15
N GLY A 109 18.77 10.81 10.47
CA GLY A 109 19.78 11.09 11.51
C GLY A 109 19.81 12.51 12.07
N PHE A 110 18.95 13.42 11.58
CA PHE A 110 18.81 14.77 12.13
C PHE A 110 18.24 14.74 13.55
N LYS A 111 18.90 15.40 14.51
CA LYS A 111 18.51 15.47 15.93
C LYS A 111 17.54 16.63 16.19
N PHE A 112 16.46 16.39 16.93
CA PHE A 112 15.42 17.38 17.24
C PHE A 112 15.31 17.74 18.73
N TYR A 113 16.32 17.40 19.54
CA TYR A 113 16.24 17.55 20.99
C TYR A 113 17.48 18.17 21.64
N ASP A 114 17.20 18.90 22.71
CA ASP A 114 18.08 19.33 23.79
C ASP A 114 17.46 18.90 25.14
N ASP A 115 18.12 19.20 26.26
CA ASP A 115 17.68 18.76 27.58
C ASP A 115 16.33 19.37 27.99
N ASP A 116 16.09 20.63 27.64
CA ASP A 116 14.83 21.34 27.90
C ASP A 116 13.66 20.72 27.12
N PHE A 117 13.91 20.30 25.88
CA PHE A 117 12.94 19.57 25.06
C PHE A 117 12.59 18.22 25.68
N ILE A 118 13.59 17.42 26.10
CA ILE A 118 13.36 16.11 26.72
C ILE A 118 12.53 16.26 27.99
N ALA A 119 12.87 17.20 28.87
CA ALA A 119 12.11 17.46 30.08
C ALA A 119 10.66 17.86 29.77
N SER A 120 10.44 18.69 28.75
CA SER A 120 9.11 19.13 28.34
C SER A 120 8.29 18.01 27.68
N LEU A 121 8.92 17.18 26.85
CA LEU A 121 8.30 16.03 26.20
C LEU A 121 7.88 14.97 27.24
N MET A 122 8.70 14.75 28.28
CA MET A 122 8.37 13.84 29.38
C MET A 122 7.14 14.27 30.18
N ASN A 123 6.83 15.58 30.24
CA ASN A 123 5.57 16.04 30.83
C ASN A 123 4.36 15.64 29.99
N ILE A 124 4.48 15.65 28.65
CA ILE A 124 3.44 15.15 27.73
C ILE A 124 3.34 13.62 27.83
N ALA A 125 4.47 12.91 27.90
CA ALA A 125 4.51 11.46 28.02
C ALA A 125 3.71 10.97 29.25
N LYS A 126 3.90 11.62 30.40
CA LYS A 126 3.21 11.28 31.67
C LYS A 126 1.69 11.42 31.63
N ILE A 127 1.15 12.26 30.74
CA ILE A 127 -0.30 12.42 30.57
C ILE A 127 -0.84 11.69 29.34
N SER A 128 0.05 11.15 28.51
CA SER A 128 -0.35 10.44 27.30
C SER A 128 -0.87 9.06 27.65
N LYS A 129 -1.86 8.60 26.88
CA LYS A 129 -2.42 7.25 27.06
C LYS A 129 -1.36 6.20 26.76
N ILE A 130 -0.55 6.42 25.73
CA ILE A 130 0.57 5.58 25.35
C ILE A 130 1.63 6.42 24.61
N ILE A 131 2.91 6.12 24.81
CA ILE A 131 4.02 6.64 24.01
C ILE A 131 4.67 5.53 23.17
N THR A 132 5.29 5.86 22.03
CA THR A 132 5.86 4.85 21.11
C THR A 132 7.34 5.05 20.76
N PRO A 133 8.27 5.09 21.74
CA PRO A 133 9.70 5.25 21.46
C PRO A 133 10.30 4.04 20.76
N ASN A 134 11.25 4.27 19.85
CA ASN A 134 12.19 3.22 19.46
C ASN A 134 13.25 2.99 20.54
N LEU A 135 14.08 1.95 20.39
CA LEU A 135 15.11 1.59 21.38
C LEU A 135 16.02 2.78 21.77
N LYS A 136 16.53 3.53 20.80
CA LYS A 136 17.42 4.69 21.07
C LYS A 136 16.68 5.82 21.77
N GLU A 137 15.43 6.07 21.38
CA GLU A 137 14.59 7.06 22.04
C GLU A 137 14.29 6.65 23.48
N ALA A 138 14.03 5.37 23.73
CA ALA A 138 13.80 4.83 25.06
C ALA A 138 15.03 4.99 25.96
N GLU A 139 16.24 4.79 25.44
CA GLU A 139 17.49 5.05 26.19
C GLU A 139 17.64 6.53 26.55
N ILE A 140 17.37 7.44 25.60
CA ILE A 140 17.48 8.88 25.82
C ILE A 140 16.44 9.38 26.84
N LEU A 141 15.19 8.93 26.70
CA LEU A 141 14.08 9.39 27.55
C LEU A 141 14.16 8.82 28.96
N SER A 142 14.62 7.57 29.10
CA SER A 142 14.74 6.92 30.41
C SER A 142 16.08 7.18 31.11
N GLY A 143 17.10 7.63 30.37
CA GLY A 143 18.48 7.71 30.87
C GLY A 143 19.10 6.34 31.18
N THR A 144 18.49 5.25 30.72
CA THR A 144 18.94 3.88 30.96
C THR A 144 19.48 3.28 29.67
N GLU A 145 20.71 2.77 29.69
CA GLU A 145 21.27 1.99 28.58
C GLU A 145 20.55 0.63 28.49
N ILE A 146 20.06 0.24 27.30
CA ILE A 146 19.22 -0.95 27.14
C ILE A 146 20.02 -2.05 26.43
N LYS A 147 20.50 -3.04 27.20
CA LYS A 147 21.25 -4.21 26.67
C LYS A 147 20.46 -5.51 26.66
N ASN A 148 19.41 -5.59 27.47
CA ASN A 148 18.60 -6.79 27.65
C ASN A 148 17.15 -6.41 27.99
N ILE A 149 16.30 -7.44 28.13
CA ILE A 149 14.88 -7.27 28.42
C ILE A 149 14.60 -6.62 29.77
N ASP A 150 15.42 -6.86 30.80
CA ASP A 150 15.22 -6.29 32.13
C ASP A 150 15.54 -4.79 32.14
N ASP A 151 16.57 -4.36 31.40
CA ASP A 151 16.86 -2.95 31.19
C ASP A 151 15.74 -2.26 30.41
N LYS A 152 15.17 -2.95 29.39
CA LYS A 152 14.02 -2.45 28.63
C LYS A 152 12.79 -2.26 29.54
N LYS A 153 12.55 -3.16 30.49
CA LYS A 153 11.48 -3.03 31.49
C LYS A 153 11.71 -1.85 32.44
N LYS A 154 12.92 -1.68 32.97
CA LYS A 154 13.26 -0.52 33.82
C LYS A 154 13.06 0.81 33.07
N ALA A 155 13.50 0.87 31.82
CA ALA A 155 13.30 2.04 30.97
C ALA A 155 11.81 2.36 30.77
N ALA A 156 10.99 1.32 30.53
CA ALA A 156 9.54 1.45 30.40
C ALA A 156 8.88 1.95 31.69
N GLU A 157 9.29 1.46 32.86
CA GLU A 157 8.76 1.91 34.16
C GLU A 157 9.05 3.40 34.41
N ILE A 158 10.23 3.89 34.01
CA ILE A 158 10.59 5.32 34.11
C ILE A 158 9.72 6.18 33.18
N MET A 159 9.48 5.71 31.96
CA MET A 159 8.71 6.44 30.96
C MET A 159 7.20 6.39 31.18
N GLY A 160 6.70 5.34 31.83
CA GLY A 160 5.26 5.07 31.98
C GLY A 160 4.69 4.30 30.78
N ASN A 161 3.39 4.45 30.53
CA ASN A 161 2.68 3.71 29.49
C ASN A 161 3.35 3.86 28.12
N CYS A 162 3.98 2.80 27.61
CA CYS A 162 4.79 2.85 26.39
C CYS A 162 4.76 1.55 25.58
N VAL A 163 5.11 1.69 24.30
CA VAL A 163 5.51 0.60 23.41
C VAL A 163 6.93 0.88 22.95
N ILE A 164 7.91 0.17 23.50
CA ILE A 164 9.30 0.27 23.06
C ILE A 164 9.47 -0.59 21.81
N LYS A 165 9.60 0.09 20.66
CA LYS A 165 9.78 -0.54 19.36
C LYS A 165 11.20 -1.08 19.20
N ASP A 166 11.30 -2.35 18.83
CA ASP A 166 12.57 -3.05 18.63
C ASP A 166 12.49 -4.03 17.45
N GLU A 167 13.64 -4.41 16.90
CA GLU A 167 13.70 -5.39 15.82
C GLU A 167 13.36 -6.79 16.33
N GLY A 168 12.12 -7.21 16.13
CA GLY A 168 11.63 -8.57 16.39
C GLY A 168 10.73 -8.69 17.62
N GLU A 169 11.05 -8.01 18.72
CA GLU A 169 10.27 -8.08 19.97
C GLU A 169 10.02 -6.69 20.58
N ASP A 170 8.84 -6.14 20.30
CA ASP A 170 8.37 -4.91 20.95
C ASP A 170 7.97 -5.21 22.41
N LEU A 171 8.34 -4.32 23.34
CA LEU A 171 7.87 -4.38 24.73
C LEU A 171 6.72 -3.39 24.93
N ILE A 172 5.57 -3.89 25.35
CA ILE A 172 4.43 -3.08 25.75
C ILE A 172 4.41 -3.01 27.27
N PHE A 173 4.39 -1.79 27.82
CA PHE A 173 4.13 -1.54 29.23
C PHE A 173 2.91 -0.63 29.36
N TYR A 174 1.85 -1.15 29.96
CA TYR A 174 0.60 -0.39 30.14
C TYR A 174 -0.08 -0.79 31.44
N ASN A 175 -0.47 0.18 32.27
CA ASN A 175 -1.12 -0.04 33.56
C ASN A 175 -0.40 -1.10 34.43
N ASN A 176 0.92 -0.94 34.59
CA ASN A 176 1.79 -1.83 35.36
C ASN A 176 1.84 -3.30 34.87
N LYS A 177 1.50 -3.54 33.59
CA LYS A 177 1.59 -4.86 32.96
C LYS A 177 2.54 -4.82 31.77
N PHE A 178 3.33 -5.87 31.64
CA PHE A 178 4.21 -6.10 30.50
C PHE A 178 3.63 -7.13 29.54
N GLU A 179 3.71 -6.86 28.24
CA GLU A 179 3.45 -7.82 27.17
C GLU A 179 4.54 -7.71 26.10
N ILE A 180 4.87 -8.82 25.46
CA ILE A 180 5.83 -8.85 24.34
C ILE A 180 5.04 -9.10 23.06
N LEU A 181 5.23 -8.23 22.07
CA LEU A 181 4.67 -8.42 20.74
C LEU A 181 5.79 -8.83 19.78
N LYS A 182 5.74 -10.08 19.33
CA LYS A 182 6.65 -10.61 18.31
C LYS A 182 6.21 -10.16 16.93
N SER A 183 7.16 -9.64 16.16
CA SER A 183 6.92 -9.19 14.79
C SER A 183 7.91 -9.86 13.84
N ASP A 184 7.45 -10.25 12.66
CA ASP A 184 8.34 -10.75 11.62
C ASP A 184 9.28 -9.64 11.15
N LYS A 185 10.58 -9.96 11.04
CA LYS A 185 11.58 -9.01 10.58
C LYS A 185 11.40 -8.74 9.09
N ILE A 186 11.05 -7.51 8.74
CA ILE A 186 11.05 -7.06 7.34
C ILE A 186 12.38 -6.34 7.05
N LEU A 187 13.15 -6.88 6.09
CA LEU A 187 14.43 -6.31 5.64
C LEU A 187 14.25 -5.16 4.63
N ILE A 188 13.24 -4.30 4.82
CA ILE A 188 12.98 -3.14 3.96
C ILE A 188 13.23 -1.87 4.78
N LYS A 189 14.21 -1.07 4.36
CA LYS A 189 14.41 0.27 4.93
C LYS A 189 13.24 1.15 4.52
N THR A 190 12.55 1.72 5.50
CA THR A 190 11.33 2.48 5.28
C THR A 190 11.33 3.85 5.94
N HIS A 191 10.73 4.81 5.26
CA HIS A 191 10.48 6.15 5.77
C HIS A 191 9.04 6.23 6.27
N GLY A 192 8.85 6.63 7.55
CA GLY A 192 7.52 6.84 8.14
C GLY A 192 6.85 5.65 8.84
N SER A 193 7.58 4.58 9.15
CA SER A 193 7.04 3.42 9.88
C SER A 193 6.55 3.76 11.30
N GLY A 194 7.32 4.56 12.06
CA GLY A 194 6.93 5.04 13.39
C GLY A 194 5.66 5.88 13.37
N CYS A 195 5.58 6.86 12.46
CA CYS A 195 4.38 7.69 12.29
C CYS A 195 3.16 6.87 11.88
N THR A 196 3.35 5.86 11.02
CA THR A 196 2.25 4.97 10.60
C THR A 196 1.74 4.15 11.78
N PHE A 197 2.64 3.61 12.59
CA PHE A 197 2.30 2.80 13.75
C PHE A 197 1.55 3.60 14.82
N SER A 198 2.08 4.75 15.24
CA SER A 198 1.42 5.61 16.23
C SER A 198 0.08 6.15 15.74
N SER A 199 -0.03 6.53 14.47
CA SER A 199 -1.30 6.97 13.86
C SER A 199 -2.33 5.83 13.78
N ALA A 200 -1.91 4.60 13.48
CA ALA A 200 -2.81 3.45 13.47
C ALA A 200 -3.29 3.09 14.89
N ILE A 201 -2.44 3.24 15.93
CA ILE A 201 -2.88 3.11 17.33
C ILE A 201 -3.98 4.14 17.63
N ALA A 202 -3.75 5.42 17.29
CA ALA A 202 -4.73 6.48 17.53
C ALA A 202 -6.08 6.17 16.84
N CYS A 203 -6.04 5.67 15.59
CA CYS A 203 -7.26 5.27 14.87
C CYS A 203 -8.02 4.16 15.59
N HIS A 204 -7.34 3.09 16.01
CA HIS A 204 -8.00 1.97 16.66
C HIS A 204 -8.51 2.33 18.05
N LEU A 205 -7.80 3.18 18.79
CA LEU A 205 -8.32 3.73 20.04
C LEU A 205 -9.56 4.60 19.83
N ALA A 206 -9.58 5.46 18.80
CA ALA A 206 -10.76 6.25 18.44
C ALA A 206 -11.96 5.37 18.06
N GLN A 207 -11.71 4.21 17.45
CA GLN A 207 -12.73 3.20 17.15
C GLN A 207 -13.24 2.44 18.39
N GLY A 208 -12.61 2.62 19.56
CA GLY A 208 -13.01 2.00 20.82
C GLY A 208 -12.35 0.66 21.10
N TYR A 209 -11.28 0.29 20.38
CA TYR A 209 -10.49 -0.89 20.71
C TYR A 209 -9.70 -0.70 22.00
N GLU A 210 -9.58 -1.77 22.79
CA GLU A 210 -8.71 -1.80 23.97
C GLU A 210 -7.23 -1.66 23.56
N ILE A 211 -6.40 -1.08 24.44
CA ILE A 211 -5.03 -0.67 24.10
C ILE A 211 -4.17 -1.78 23.48
N PHE A 212 -4.21 -3.00 24.04
CA PHE A 212 -3.42 -4.13 23.54
C PHE A 212 -3.90 -4.60 22.17
N GLU A 213 -5.21 -4.57 21.93
CA GLU A 213 -5.78 -4.89 20.62
C GLU A 213 -5.45 -3.79 19.60
N ALA A 214 -5.56 -2.52 20.00
CA ALA A 214 -5.19 -1.37 19.16
C ALA A 214 -3.72 -1.44 18.71
N ILE A 215 -2.80 -1.78 19.64
CA ILE A 215 -1.38 -1.97 19.35
C ILE A 215 -1.15 -3.15 18.38
N LYS A 216 -1.81 -4.28 18.60
CA LYS A 216 -1.70 -5.46 17.72
C LYS A 216 -2.19 -5.15 16.30
N LYS A 217 -3.35 -4.50 16.17
CA LYS A 217 -3.90 -4.08 14.87
C LYS A 217 -3.00 -3.05 14.18
N ALA A 218 -2.49 -2.08 14.92
CA ALA A 218 -1.56 -1.08 14.39
C ALA A 218 -0.25 -1.71 13.89
N ASN A 219 0.27 -2.71 14.61
CA ASN A 219 1.46 -3.46 14.19
C ASN A 219 1.19 -4.21 12.87
N ALA A 220 0.08 -4.95 12.78
CA ALA A 220 -0.31 -5.67 11.56
C ALA A 220 -0.54 -4.72 10.37
N PHE A 221 -1.23 -3.59 10.59
CA PHE A 221 -1.44 -2.57 9.56
C PHE A 221 -0.12 -1.96 9.07
N THR A 222 0.79 -1.66 10.01
CA THR A 222 2.12 -1.13 9.66
C THR A 222 2.93 -2.16 8.87
N TYR A 223 2.89 -3.43 9.26
CA TYR A 223 3.55 -4.53 8.54
C TYR A 223 3.08 -4.62 7.08
N GLU A 224 1.76 -4.64 6.85
CA GLU A 224 1.22 -4.69 5.50
C GLU A 224 1.52 -3.40 4.70
N SER A 225 1.51 -2.24 5.35
CA SER A 225 1.89 -0.96 4.72
C SER A 225 3.36 -0.93 4.29
N ILE A 226 4.26 -1.61 5.02
CA ILE A 226 5.66 -1.79 4.65
C ILE A 226 5.78 -2.76 3.48
N LYS A 227 5.06 -3.88 3.52
CA LYS A 227 5.10 -4.90 2.47
C LYS A 227 4.70 -4.32 1.10
N HIS A 228 3.63 -3.52 1.08
CA HIS A 228 3.11 -2.83 -0.09
C HIS A 228 3.69 -1.42 -0.30
N SER A 229 4.83 -1.13 0.32
CA SER A 229 5.48 0.18 0.20
C SER A 229 5.86 0.53 -1.23
N ILE A 230 5.80 1.83 -1.54
CA ILE A 230 6.23 2.39 -2.81
C ILE A 230 7.76 2.27 -2.88
N LYS A 231 8.23 1.58 -3.93
CA LYS A 231 9.64 1.38 -4.22
C LYS A 231 9.94 1.94 -5.61
N ASN A 232 11.04 2.68 -5.72
CA ASN A 232 11.55 3.18 -6.99
C ASN A 232 13.08 3.25 -6.90
N GLN A 233 13.77 3.03 -8.02
CA GLN A 233 15.23 3.13 -8.12
C GLN A 233 15.77 4.49 -7.65
N ASN A 234 14.95 5.54 -7.73
CA ASN A 234 15.32 6.89 -7.29
C ASN A 234 15.14 7.14 -5.78
N LEU A 235 14.61 6.16 -5.02
CA LEU A 235 14.37 6.29 -3.58
C LEU A 235 15.43 5.53 -2.77
N ASN A 236 15.99 6.19 -1.76
CA ASN A 236 16.92 5.55 -0.82
C ASN A 236 16.19 4.68 0.22
N MET A 237 14.90 4.93 0.44
CA MET A 237 14.06 4.26 1.42
C MET A 237 12.66 4.11 0.83
N ALA A 238 12.01 2.97 1.10
CA ALA A 238 10.65 2.75 0.63
C ALA A 238 9.66 3.61 1.44
N ILE A 239 8.62 4.12 0.78
CA ILE A 239 7.57 4.93 1.42
C ILE A 239 6.38 4.01 1.70
N LEU A 240 5.92 3.95 2.96
CA LEU A 240 4.79 3.08 3.33
C LEU A 240 3.53 3.42 2.54
N ASN A 241 2.79 2.40 2.12
CA ASN A 241 1.49 2.58 1.49
C ASN A 241 0.36 2.19 2.45
N PRO A 242 -0.28 3.15 3.14
CA PRO A 242 -1.42 2.85 4.01
C PRO A 242 -2.69 2.49 3.23
N PHE A 243 -2.75 2.75 1.91
CA PHE A 243 -3.94 2.48 1.08
C PHE A 243 -3.97 1.08 0.46
N PHE A 244 -3.09 0.18 0.90
CA PHE A 244 -2.96 -1.17 0.33
C PHE A 244 -4.30 -1.93 0.28
N GLU A 245 -5.14 -1.85 1.30
CA GLU A 245 -6.47 -2.50 1.29
C GLU A 245 -7.43 -1.83 0.30
N THR A 246 -7.45 -0.50 0.26
CA THR A 246 -8.33 0.27 -0.63
C THR A 246 -8.01 -0.04 -2.09
N GLU A 247 -6.73 -0.07 -2.45
CA GLU A 247 -6.29 -0.46 -3.79
C GLU A 247 -6.70 -1.88 -4.14
N ARG A 248 -6.54 -2.82 -3.20
CA ARG A 248 -6.93 -4.22 -3.41
C ARG A 248 -8.45 -4.35 -3.64
N CYS A 249 -9.26 -3.55 -2.96
CA CYS A 249 -10.71 -3.49 -3.19
C CYS A 249 -11.04 -2.93 -4.58
N VAL A 250 -10.41 -1.82 -4.99
CA VAL A 250 -10.62 -1.21 -6.32
C VAL A 250 -10.25 -2.18 -7.43
N VAL A 251 -9.11 -2.87 -7.32
CA VAL A 251 -8.68 -3.87 -8.30
C VAL A 251 -9.68 -5.02 -8.41
N LYS A 252 -10.21 -5.53 -7.28
CA LYS A 252 -11.24 -6.58 -7.30
C LYS A 252 -12.49 -6.12 -8.03
N GLU A 253 -12.98 -4.92 -7.73
CA GLU A 253 -14.17 -4.38 -8.38
C GLU A 253 -13.94 -4.15 -9.88
N ASN A 254 -12.77 -3.63 -10.27
CA ASN A 254 -12.42 -3.47 -11.68
C ASN A 254 -12.48 -4.79 -12.45
N ILE A 255 -11.98 -5.89 -11.88
CA ILE A 255 -12.03 -7.23 -12.51
C ILE A 255 -13.48 -7.73 -12.64
N ILE A 256 -14.31 -7.52 -11.61
CA ILE A 256 -15.73 -7.87 -11.64
C ILE A 256 -16.47 -7.04 -12.69
N GLN A 257 -16.22 -5.74 -12.73
CA GLN A 257 -16.82 -4.82 -13.69
C GLN A 257 -16.36 -5.11 -15.12
N ALA A 258 -15.11 -5.50 -15.33
CA ALA A 258 -14.60 -5.94 -16.62
C ALA A 258 -15.41 -7.13 -17.18
N LEU A 259 -15.77 -8.11 -16.34
CA LEU A 259 -16.64 -9.21 -16.75
C LEU A 259 -18.06 -8.74 -17.09
N LYS A 260 -18.62 -7.81 -16.30
CA LYS A 260 -19.95 -7.21 -16.60
C LYS A 260 -19.93 -6.52 -17.96
N ILE A 261 -18.91 -5.71 -18.23
CA ILE A 261 -18.70 -5.02 -19.51
C ILE A 261 -18.61 -6.02 -20.66
N LEU A 262 -17.81 -7.09 -20.54
CA LEU A 262 -17.75 -8.11 -21.60
C LEU A 262 -19.12 -8.74 -21.91
N ASN A 263 -19.98 -8.86 -20.90
CA ASN A 263 -21.35 -9.37 -21.04
C ASN A 263 -22.36 -8.35 -21.59
N GLU A 264 -21.97 -7.09 -21.77
CA GLU A 264 -22.75 -6.07 -22.47
C GLU A 264 -22.53 -6.11 -23.99
N CYS A 265 -21.65 -6.98 -24.50
CA CYS A 265 -21.48 -7.15 -25.94
C CYS A 265 -22.81 -7.59 -26.58
N PRO A 266 -23.27 -6.94 -27.67
CA PRO A 266 -24.40 -7.41 -28.45
C PRO A 266 -24.31 -8.90 -28.81
N ASP A 267 -25.45 -9.58 -28.96
CA ASP A 267 -25.52 -11.01 -29.34
C ASP A 267 -24.70 -11.35 -30.60
N GLU A 268 -24.53 -10.37 -31.49
CA GLU A 268 -23.75 -10.45 -32.72
C GLU A 268 -22.23 -10.61 -32.47
N CYS A 269 -21.73 -10.25 -31.29
CA CYS A 269 -20.31 -10.29 -30.94
C CYS A 269 -19.71 -11.71 -30.91
N ASN A 270 -20.50 -12.79 -30.90
CA ASN A 270 -19.99 -14.16 -30.78
C ASN A 270 -18.87 -14.29 -29.71
N LEU A 271 -19.17 -13.90 -28.47
CA LEU A 271 -18.25 -13.98 -27.33
C LEU A 271 -17.67 -15.39 -27.13
N LYS A 272 -18.43 -16.43 -27.50
CA LYS A 272 -17.97 -17.82 -27.52
C LYS A 272 -16.67 -18.00 -28.31
N SER A 273 -16.50 -17.26 -29.42
CA SER A 273 -15.29 -17.32 -30.25
C SER A 273 -14.01 -16.82 -29.55
N LEU A 274 -14.15 -16.07 -28.45
CA LEU A 274 -13.06 -15.61 -27.60
C LEU A 274 -12.68 -16.61 -26.50
N CYS A 275 -13.51 -17.61 -26.23
CA CYS A 275 -13.32 -18.51 -25.09
C CYS A 275 -12.40 -19.69 -25.47
N PRO A 276 -11.19 -19.78 -24.89
CA PRO A 276 -10.35 -20.97 -25.02
C PRO A 276 -10.93 -22.12 -24.18
N GLU A 277 -10.50 -23.36 -24.46
CA GLU A 277 -10.94 -24.55 -23.72
C GLU A 277 -10.55 -24.48 -22.24
N VAL A 278 -9.37 -23.92 -21.94
CA VAL A 278 -8.91 -23.69 -20.56
C VAL A 278 -9.60 -22.51 -19.86
N GLY A 279 -10.51 -21.82 -20.55
CA GLY A 279 -11.24 -20.66 -20.06
C GLY A 279 -10.45 -19.35 -20.07
N ILE A 280 -11.19 -18.24 -20.01
CA ILE A 280 -10.66 -16.88 -19.90
C ILE A 280 -10.27 -16.61 -18.45
N ASN A 281 -9.29 -15.74 -18.23
CA ASN A 281 -9.10 -15.03 -16.96
C ASN A 281 -8.81 -13.55 -17.23
N ILE A 282 -9.05 -12.73 -16.22
CA ILE A 282 -8.72 -11.31 -16.20
C ILE A 282 -7.84 -11.09 -14.98
N ALA A 283 -6.69 -10.47 -15.17
CA ALA A 283 -5.74 -10.17 -14.10
C ALA A 283 -5.45 -8.67 -14.05
N GLN A 284 -5.28 -8.13 -12.84
CA GLN A 284 -4.86 -6.74 -12.63
C GLN A 284 -3.98 -6.63 -11.37
N ILE A 285 -2.91 -5.83 -11.45
CA ILE A 285 -2.02 -5.48 -10.34
C ILE A 285 -2.49 -4.20 -9.62
N THR A 286 -2.13 -4.02 -8.35
CA THR A 286 -2.25 -2.73 -7.66
C THR A 286 -1.22 -1.70 -8.15
N ASN A 287 -1.46 -0.41 -7.93
CA ASN A 287 -0.69 0.67 -8.55
C ASN A 287 0.74 0.83 -8.00
N PHE A 288 1.00 0.37 -6.78
CA PHE A 288 2.27 0.64 -6.08
C PHE A 288 3.04 -0.64 -5.70
N SER A 289 2.69 -1.76 -6.33
CA SER A 289 3.31 -3.05 -6.06
C SER A 289 4.37 -3.43 -7.09
N GLY A 290 5.45 -4.06 -6.61
CA GLY A 290 6.43 -4.77 -7.42
C GLY A 290 6.40 -6.30 -7.23
N ASP A 291 5.36 -6.87 -6.60
CA ASP A 291 5.27 -8.30 -6.29
C ASP A 291 4.08 -8.96 -6.99
N ILE A 292 4.29 -10.20 -7.45
CA ILE A 292 3.24 -10.98 -8.12
C ILE A 292 2.04 -11.27 -7.21
N SER A 293 2.24 -11.28 -5.88
CA SER A 293 1.17 -11.49 -4.90
C SER A 293 0.14 -10.36 -4.85
N ASP A 294 0.43 -9.21 -5.46
CA ASP A 294 -0.49 -8.08 -5.61
C ASP A 294 -1.24 -8.06 -6.94
N ILE A 295 -1.12 -9.14 -7.72
CA ILE A 295 -2.00 -9.38 -8.86
C ILE A 295 -3.23 -10.13 -8.37
N ALA A 296 -4.41 -9.59 -8.67
CA ALA A 296 -5.68 -10.28 -8.52
C ALA A 296 -6.15 -10.89 -9.83
N GLU A 297 -6.82 -12.02 -9.73
CA GLU A 297 -7.52 -12.69 -10.83
C GLU A 297 -8.64 -13.58 -10.28
N PHE A 298 -9.52 -14.13 -11.13
CA PHE A 298 -10.53 -15.09 -10.67
C PHE A 298 -9.86 -16.38 -10.15
N SER A 299 -10.36 -16.91 -9.03
CA SER A 299 -9.88 -18.15 -8.38
C SER A 299 -10.20 -19.41 -9.18
N GLY A 300 -11.19 -19.37 -10.07
CA GLY A 300 -11.35 -20.32 -11.18
C GLY A 300 -11.01 -19.70 -12.54
N ARG A 301 -11.95 -19.81 -13.48
CA ARG A 301 -11.87 -19.36 -14.88
C ARG A 301 -13.23 -18.85 -15.32
N ILE A 302 -13.23 -18.03 -16.37
CA ILE A 302 -14.43 -17.52 -17.01
C ILE A 302 -14.72 -18.39 -18.24
N PHE A 303 -15.94 -18.90 -18.33
CA PHE A 303 -16.42 -19.72 -19.45
C PHE A 303 -17.65 -19.10 -20.09
N TYR A 304 -17.88 -19.43 -21.36
CA TYR A 304 -19.12 -19.10 -22.03
C TYR A 304 -20.22 -20.07 -21.60
N ASP A 305 -21.31 -19.52 -21.10
CA ASP A 305 -22.53 -20.22 -20.72
C ASP A 305 -23.50 -20.15 -21.90
N GLU A 306 -23.70 -21.28 -22.60
CA GLU A 306 -24.61 -21.35 -23.75
C GLU A 306 -26.05 -20.96 -23.40
N PRO A 307 -26.65 -21.42 -22.28
CA PRO A 307 -28.03 -21.08 -21.96
C PRO A 307 -28.27 -19.58 -21.79
N ASP A 308 -27.40 -18.88 -21.05
CA ASP A 308 -27.56 -17.46 -20.78
C ASP A 308 -26.86 -16.57 -21.82
N LYS A 309 -26.18 -17.18 -22.80
CA LYS A 309 -25.34 -16.53 -23.82
C LYS A 309 -24.31 -15.54 -23.24
N LYS A 310 -23.80 -15.82 -22.04
CA LYS A 310 -22.94 -14.91 -21.27
C LYS A 310 -21.67 -15.59 -20.78
N LEU A 311 -20.66 -14.78 -20.49
CA LEU A 311 -19.49 -15.20 -19.75
C LEU A 311 -19.81 -15.31 -18.26
N LYS A 312 -19.55 -16.47 -17.67
CA LYS A 312 -19.67 -16.72 -16.23
C LYS A 312 -18.32 -17.07 -15.63
N ALA A 313 -17.98 -16.41 -14.53
CA ALA A 313 -16.80 -16.76 -13.74
C ALA A 313 -17.12 -17.91 -12.78
N ILE A 314 -16.18 -18.85 -12.67
CA ILE A 314 -16.14 -19.82 -11.58
C ILE A 314 -15.20 -19.28 -10.51
N GLY A 315 -15.69 -19.19 -9.27
CA GLY A 315 -14.94 -18.65 -8.14
C GLY A 315 -14.97 -17.13 -8.04
N ASP A 316 -14.35 -16.63 -6.97
CA ASP A 316 -14.21 -15.23 -6.58
C ASP A 316 -12.87 -14.61 -7.06
N VAL A 317 -12.75 -13.28 -7.00
CA VAL A 317 -11.49 -12.59 -7.32
C VAL A 317 -10.56 -12.60 -6.10
N ARG A 318 -9.35 -13.15 -6.27
CA ARG A 318 -8.33 -13.23 -5.20
C ARG A 318 -6.97 -12.77 -5.68
N PHE A 319 -6.18 -12.26 -4.74
CA PHE A 319 -4.79 -11.86 -4.93
C PHE A 319 -3.84 -13.04 -4.75
N GLY A 320 -2.69 -13.00 -5.43
CA GLY A 320 -1.57 -13.92 -5.20
C GLY A 320 -1.84 -15.38 -5.55
N LEU A 321 -2.77 -15.63 -6.48
CA LEU A 321 -3.03 -16.96 -7.01
C LEU A 321 -1.90 -17.45 -7.94
N ASN A 322 -1.07 -16.53 -8.44
CA ASN A 322 0.13 -16.80 -9.23
C ASN A 322 -0.11 -17.71 -10.44
N LYS A 323 -1.28 -17.61 -11.09
CA LYS A 323 -1.59 -18.43 -12.26
C LYS A 323 -0.87 -17.89 -13.50
N HIS A 324 -1.02 -18.60 -14.62
CA HIS A 324 -0.34 -18.27 -15.88
C HIS A 324 -0.56 -16.82 -16.35
N LEU A 325 -1.76 -16.25 -16.19
CA LEU A 325 -2.03 -14.87 -16.60
C LEU A 325 -1.37 -13.86 -15.66
N ALA A 326 -1.39 -14.09 -14.34
CA ALA A 326 -0.67 -13.25 -13.38
C ALA A 326 0.84 -13.24 -13.64
N ARG A 327 1.45 -14.40 -13.91
CA ARG A 327 2.88 -14.49 -14.30
C ARG A 327 3.17 -13.76 -15.60
N ALA A 328 2.30 -13.88 -16.60
CA ALA A 328 2.45 -13.16 -17.86
C ALA A 328 2.36 -11.64 -17.68
N LEU A 329 1.38 -11.16 -16.90
CA LEU A 329 1.24 -9.75 -16.56
C LEU A 329 2.44 -9.23 -15.77
N PHE A 330 2.95 -10.03 -14.82
CA PHE A 330 4.11 -9.65 -14.02
C PHE A 330 5.39 -9.50 -14.86
N ALA A 331 5.65 -10.44 -15.79
CA ALA A 331 6.73 -10.31 -16.76
C ALA A 331 6.53 -9.10 -17.68
N TYR A 332 5.30 -8.86 -18.13
CA TYR A 332 4.96 -7.73 -18.98
C TYR A 332 5.31 -6.39 -18.33
N ILE A 333 4.89 -6.19 -17.07
CA ILE A 333 5.13 -4.95 -16.32
C ILE A 333 6.62 -4.64 -16.17
N LYS A 334 7.47 -5.68 -16.07
CA LYS A 334 8.92 -5.49 -15.90
C LYS A 334 9.64 -5.07 -17.18
N CYS A 335 9.11 -5.45 -18.34
CA CYS A 335 9.83 -5.37 -19.61
C CYS A 335 9.18 -4.42 -20.62
N SER A 336 7.89 -4.09 -20.46
CA SER A 336 7.19 -3.24 -21.41
C SER A 336 7.48 -1.76 -21.20
N GLU A 337 7.48 -1.00 -22.28
CA GLU A 337 7.44 0.46 -22.25
C GLU A 337 6.04 1.01 -21.93
N ASN A 338 5.00 0.16 -22.00
CA ASN A 338 3.65 0.53 -21.63
C ASN A 338 3.45 0.42 -20.11
N HIS A 339 2.82 1.43 -19.53
CA HIS A 339 2.41 1.43 -18.11
C HIS A 339 1.07 0.71 -17.91
N TYR A 340 0.98 -0.54 -18.37
CA TYR A 340 -0.24 -1.36 -18.28
C TYR A 340 -0.20 -2.29 -17.07
N GLY A 341 -1.28 -2.27 -16.29
CA GLY A 341 -1.42 -3.03 -15.05
C GLY A 341 -2.43 -4.18 -15.14
N ALA A 342 -2.97 -4.48 -16.31
CA ALA A 342 -3.96 -5.55 -16.48
C ALA A 342 -3.78 -6.35 -17.75
N ALA A 343 -4.30 -7.58 -17.73
CA ALA A 343 -4.32 -8.48 -18.87
C ALA A 343 -5.58 -9.34 -18.91
N ILE A 344 -5.97 -9.77 -20.11
CA ILE A 344 -6.96 -10.83 -20.36
C ILE A 344 -6.37 -11.85 -21.33
N ASN A 345 -6.68 -13.13 -21.14
CA ASN A 345 -6.37 -14.16 -22.13
C ASN A 345 -7.62 -14.56 -22.92
N VAL A 346 -7.48 -14.66 -24.24
CA VAL A 346 -8.56 -15.09 -25.15
C VAL A 346 -8.03 -16.09 -26.17
N LYS A 347 -8.96 -16.85 -26.76
CA LYS A 347 -8.65 -17.91 -27.73
C LYS A 347 -7.89 -17.37 -28.93
N PHE A 348 -6.75 -17.98 -29.22
CA PHE A 348 -6.09 -17.77 -30.50
C PHE A 348 -6.88 -18.43 -31.62
N SER A 349 -7.18 -17.64 -32.65
CA SER A 349 -7.55 -18.13 -33.97
C SER A 349 -7.07 -17.11 -35.00
N ARG A 350 -6.80 -17.56 -36.24
CA ARG A 350 -6.44 -16.62 -37.32
C ARG A 350 -7.51 -15.53 -37.46
N LYS A 351 -8.78 -15.89 -37.38
CA LYS A 351 -9.91 -14.95 -37.43
C LYS A 351 -9.86 -13.91 -36.31
N ASN A 352 -9.62 -14.33 -35.06
CA ASN A 352 -9.52 -13.39 -33.94
C ASN A 352 -8.31 -12.48 -34.12
N LEU A 353 -7.14 -13.03 -34.44
CA LEU A 353 -5.92 -12.25 -34.65
C LEU A 353 -6.08 -11.18 -35.73
N GLU A 354 -6.72 -11.51 -36.86
CA GLU A 354 -6.99 -10.52 -37.91
C GLU A 354 -7.92 -9.40 -37.43
N LYS A 355 -8.91 -9.69 -36.57
CA LYS A 355 -9.73 -8.63 -35.96
C LYS A 355 -8.90 -7.67 -35.10
N PHE A 356 -7.94 -8.19 -34.34
CA PHE A 356 -7.02 -7.36 -33.56
C PHE A 356 -6.10 -6.51 -34.45
N LYS A 357 -5.57 -7.07 -35.54
CA LYS A 357 -4.71 -6.32 -36.47
C LYS A 357 -5.42 -5.14 -37.14
N ASN A 358 -6.72 -5.27 -37.41
CA ASN A 358 -7.53 -4.22 -38.04
C ASN A 358 -7.79 -2.99 -37.13
N MET A 359 -7.30 -3.01 -35.89
CA MET A 359 -7.50 -1.94 -34.90
C MET A 359 -6.22 -1.23 -34.49
N ASP A 360 -5.14 -1.34 -35.29
CA ASP A 360 -3.84 -0.68 -35.06
C ASP A 360 -3.22 -0.98 -33.68
N PHE A 361 -3.45 -2.19 -33.15
CA PHE A 361 -2.74 -2.63 -31.95
C PHE A 361 -1.26 -2.87 -32.25
N GLU A 362 -0.39 -2.47 -31.32
CA GLU A 362 0.99 -2.96 -31.29
C GLU A 362 0.98 -4.45 -30.91
N ILE A 363 1.41 -5.31 -31.83
CA ILE A 363 1.34 -6.77 -31.69
C ILE A 363 2.74 -7.36 -31.64
N SER A 364 2.93 -8.35 -30.79
CA SER A 364 4.10 -9.23 -30.77
C SER A 364 3.70 -10.69 -30.59
N ASP A 365 4.67 -11.59 -30.76
CA ASP A 365 4.50 -13.02 -30.63
C ASP A 365 5.76 -13.72 -30.12
N PHE A 366 5.56 -14.92 -29.58
CA PHE A 366 6.66 -15.83 -29.24
C PHE A 366 6.31 -17.27 -29.62
N ASP A 367 7.34 -18.06 -29.94
CA ASP A 367 7.23 -19.49 -30.10
C ASP A 367 7.68 -20.18 -28.79
N ARG A 368 6.90 -21.17 -28.35
CA ARG A 368 7.23 -21.97 -27.16
C ARG A 368 8.38 -22.93 -27.40
N ASN A 369 8.70 -23.23 -28.65
CA ASN A 369 9.80 -24.10 -29.02
C ASN A 369 11.17 -23.45 -28.76
N ASP A 370 11.24 -22.12 -28.85
CA ASP A 370 12.45 -21.31 -28.63
C ASP A 370 12.90 -21.28 -27.16
N GLU A 371 12.10 -21.83 -26.25
CA GLU A 371 12.43 -21.89 -24.82
C GLU A 371 13.59 -22.86 -24.54
N PRO A 372 14.64 -22.41 -23.81
CA PRO A 372 15.74 -23.26 -23.37
C PRO A 372 15.24 -24.49 -22.60
N LYS A 373 15.85 -25.66 -22.84
CA LYS A 373 15.44 -26.93 -22.20
C LYS A 373 15.44 -26.87 -20.67
N GLU A 374 16.32 -26.06 -20.08
CA GLU A 374 16.43 -25.84 -18.63
C GLU A 374 15.22 -25.12 -18.03
N ASN A 375 14.57 -24.22 -18.78
CA ASN A 375 13.36 -23.51 -18.35
C ASN A 375 12.10 -24.37 -18.48
N LYS A 376 12.07 -25.29 -19.47
CA LYS A 376 10.96 -26.25 -19.66
C LYS A 376 10.73 -27.17 -18.46
N LEU A 377 11.75 -27.39 -17.62
CA LEU A 377 11.70 -28.22 -16.41
C LEU A 377 11.16 -27.48 -15.18
N ARG A 378 10.99 -26.15 -15.22
CA ARG A 378 10.49 -25.34 -14.10
C ARG A 378 9.14 -24.73 -14.44
N GLU A 379 8.08 -25.28 -13.87
CA GLU A 379 6.71 -24.78 -14.07
C GLU A 379 6.59 -23.30 -13.68
N GLY A 380 6.22 -22.44 -14.65
CA GLY A 380 6.06 -21.00 -14.45
C GLY A 380 7.04 -20.14 -15.25
N LYS A 381 8.29 -20.56 -15.42
CA LYS A 381 9.31 -19.79 -16.16
C LYS A 381 9.01 -19.68 -17.66
N THR A 382 8.31 -20.66 -18.22
CA THR A 382 7.93 -20.65 -19.63
C THR A 382 7.07 -19.45 -20.04
N MET A 383 6.18 -19.02 -19.15
CA MET A 383 5.29 -17.90 -19.48
C MET A 383 6.02 -16.56 -19.40
N GLU A 384 6.87 -16.38 -18.39
CA GLU A 384 7.68 -15.17 -18.21
C GLU A 384 8.64 -15.01 -19.40
N PHE A 385 9.40 -16.06 -19.72
CA PHE A 385 10.32 -16.08 -20.86
C PHE A 385 9.64 -15.74 -22.20
N GLY A 386 8.44 -16.31 -22.45
CA GLY A 386 7.69 -16.02 -23.66
C GLY A 386 7.30 -14.55 -23.80
N ILE A 387 6.82 -13.95 -22.70
CA ILE A 387 6.46 -12.53 -22.67
C ILE A 387 7.69 -11.63 -22.82
N GLU A 388 8.78 -11.94 -22.12
CA GLU A 388 10.04 -11.21 -22.22
C GLU A 388 10.57 -11.21 -23.66
N ASN A 389 10.61 -12.37 -24.32
CA ASN A 389 11.03 -12.47 -25.72
C ASN A 389 10.13 -11.70 -26.69
N ALA A 390 8.81 -11.72 -26.46
CA ALA A 390 7.89 -10.94 -27.27
C ALA A 390 8.13 -9.42 -27.09
N LEU A 391 8.45 -8.98 -25.87
CA LEU A 391 8.73 -7.57 -25.59
C LEU A 391 10.13 -7.13 -26.05
N ILE A 392 11.10 -8.03 -26.16
CA ILE A 392 12.38 -7.74 -26.85
C ILE A 392 12.12 -7.39 -28.33
N LYS A 393 11.19 -8.09 -28.99
CA LYS A 393 10.83 -7.82 -30.39
C LYS A 393 10.04 -6.52 -30.54
N ASN A 394 9.10 -6.25 -29.63
CA ASN A 394 8.29 -5.04 -29.61
C ASN A 394 7.97 -4.63 -28.15
N PRO A 395 8.74 -3.69 -27.56
CA PRO A 395 8.54 -3.25 -26.16
C PRO A 395 7.18 -2.58 -25.90
N LYS A 396 6.53 -2.09 -26.97
CA LYS A 396 5.23 -1.40 -26.93
C LYS A 396 4.05 -2.32 -27.24
N ALA A 397 4.28 -3.62 -27.38
CA ALA A 397 3.21 -4.57 -27.69
C ALA A 397 2.06 -4.47 -26.69
N GLU A 398 0.86 -4.21 -27.17
CA GLU A 398 -0.39 -4.24 -26.39
C GLU A 398 -1.05 -5.62 -26.43
N LEU A 399 -0.64 -6.44 -27.40
CA LEU A 399 -1.13 -7.80 -27.59
C LEU A 399 0.05 -8.74 -27.85
N ILE A 400 0.09 -9.85 -27.12
CA ILE A 400 1.08 -10.90 -27.31
C ILE A 400 0.37 -12.24 -27.51
N TYR A 401 0.65 -12.93 -28.61
CA TYR A 401 0.05 -14.24 -28.89
C TYR A 401 1.10 -15.36 -29.01
N ASP A 402 0.65 -16.59 -28.78
CA ASP A 402 1.42 -17.80 -29.04
C ASP A 402 0.57 -18.85 -29.75
N ARG A 403 1.21 -19.67 -30.59
CA ARG A 403 0.53 -20.70 -31.41
C ARG A 403 0.30 -22.02 -30.67
N GLY A 404 0.49 -22.04 -29.35
CA GLY A 404 0.40 -23.24 -28.53
C GLY A 404 1.65 -24.12 -28.65
N GLY A 405 1.55 -25.34 -28.14
CA GLY A 405 2.60 -26.35 -28.19
C GLY A 405 2.07 -27.68 -27.65
N PHE A 406 2.92 -28.69 -27.51
CA PHE A 406 2.50 -29.97 -26.96
C PHE A 406 1.89 -29.80 -25.55
N GLY A 407 0.61 -30.13 -25.39
CA GLY A 407 -0.15 -29.95 -24.16
C GLY A 407 -0.47 -28.49 -23.77
N LYS A 408 -0.25 -27.51 -24.66
CA LYS A 408 -0.47 -26.07 -24.40
C LYS A 408 -1.37 -25.47 -25.47
N GLU A 409 -2.54 -24.99 -25.06
CA GLU A 409 -3.48 -24.30 -25.94
C GLU A 409 -2.91 -22.98 -26.47
N ALA A 410 -3.16 -22.68 -27.74
CA ALA A 410 -2.79 -21.41 -28.36
C ALA A 410 -3.60 -20.25 -27.78
N MET A 411 -2.95 -19.11 -27.54
CA MET A 411 -3.55 -18.03 -26.75
C MET A 411 -3.16 -16.64 -27.27
N ILE A 412 -4.10 -15.71 -27.19
CA ILE A 412 -3.86 -14.27 -27.32
C ILE A 412 -3.96 -13.65 -25.92
N ARG A 413 -3.00 -12.79 -25.57
CA ARG A 413 -3.01 -12.01 -24.32
C ARG A 413 -3.07 -10.55 -24.67
N VAL A 414 -4.07 -9.85 -24.15
CA VAL A 414 -4.28 -8.43 -24.40
C VAL A 414 -4.02 -7.69 -23.12
N PHE A 415 -3.18 -6.66 -23.20
CA PHE A 415 -2.74 -5.84 -22.07
C PHE A 415 -3.37 -4.45 -22.11
N GLY A 416 -3.55 -3.86 -20.95
CA GLY A 416 -4.15 -2.54 -20.81
C GLY A 416 -3.94 -1.94 -19.45
N ARG A 417 -4.32 -0.65 -19.32
CA ARG A 417 -4.09 0.14 -18.11
C ARG A 417 -4.70 -0.51 -16.86
N ASP A 418 -5.95 -0.95 -16.96
CA ASP A 418 -6.70 -1.66 -15.92
C ASP A 418 -7.66 -2.70 -16.55
N ALA A 419 -8.28 -3.54 -15.73
CA ALA A 419 -9.15 -4.63 -16.19
C ALA A 419 -10.34 -4.11 -17.01
N ILE A 420 -10.90 -2.97 -16.64
CA ILE A 420 -12.00 -2.31 -17.35
C ILE A 420 -11.54 -1.88 -18.75
N GLY A 421 -10.36 -1.26 -18.85
CA GLY A 421 -9.76 -0.83 -20.09
C GLY A 421 -9.47 -2.00 -21.02
N VAL A 422 -8.97 -3.12 -20.47
CA VAL A 422 -8.77 -4.36 -21.26
C VAL A 422 -10.10 -4.92 -21.76
N ALA A 423 -11.15 -4.98 -20.92
CA ALA A 423 -12.48 -5.41 -21.37
C ALA A 423 -13.06 -4.52 -22.48
N LYS A 424 -12.90 -3.20 -22.36
CA LYS A 424 -13.32 -2.24 -23.40
C LYS A 424 -12.54 -2.42 -24.70
N LYS A 425 -11.23 -2.68 -24.63
CA LYS A 425 -10.41 -3.03 -25.81
C LYS A 425 -10.98 -4.26 -26.52
N ILE A 426 -11.32 -5.31 -25.77
CA ILE A 426 -11.96 -6.52 -26.31
C ILE A 426 -13.29 -6.19 -26.97
N LEU A 427 -14.20 -5.45 -26.30
CA LEU A 427 -15.51 -5.11 -26.88
C LEU A 427 -15.40 -4.32 -28.19
N ASN A 428 -14.52 -3.32 -28.24
CA ASN A 428 -14.36 -2.48 -29.42
C ASN A 428 -14.07 -3.31 -30.68
N ILE A 429 -13.27 -4.37 -30.54
CA ILE A 429 -12.90 -5.29 -31.63
C ILE A 429 -14.12 -6.00 -32.23
N PHE A 430 -15.17 -6.21 -31.44
CA PHE A 430 -16.35 -6.96 -31.87
C PHE A 430 -17.53 -6.06 -32.26
N ASN A 431 -17.55 -4.80 -31.82
CA ASN A 431 -18.61 -3.85 -32.16
C ASN A 431 -18.42 -3.11 -33.49
N GLY A 432 -17.28 -3.28 -34.18
CA GLY A 432 -17.02 -2.67 -35.50
C GLY A 432 -17.15 -1.13 -35.49
N ALA A 433 -16.06 -0.42 -35.21
CA ALA A 433 -15.91 1.03 -35.43
C ALA A 433 -17.03 1.99 -34.95
N HIS A 434 -17.90 1.58 -34.01
CA HIS A 434 -18.70 2.51 -33.23
C HIS A 434 -18.12 2.61 -31.82
N PRO A 435 -17.27 3.63 -31.52
CA PRO A 435 -16.78 3.83 -30.18
C PRO A 435 -17.97 4.08 -29.24
N PHE A 436 -17.96 3.43 -28.07
CA PHE A 436 -18.84 3.80 -26.97
C PHE A 436 -18.77 5.31 -26.77
N LYS A 437 -19.86 6.03 -27.03
CA LYS A 437 -20.00 7.43 -26.61
C LYS A 437 -19.99 7.42 -25.08
N LEU A 438 -18.93 7.99 -24.51
CA LEU A 438 -18.79 8.25 -23.09
C LEU A 438 -19.96 9.15 -22.66
N GLY A 439 -20.79 8.65 -21.75
CA GLY A 439 -21.71 9.44 -20.94
C GLY A 439 -21.11 9.73 -19.59
#